data_AF-A0A9E2ID80-F1
#
_entry.id   AF-A0A9E2ID80-F1
#
_cell.length_a   1.000
_cell.length_b   1.000
_cell.length_c   1.000
_cell.angle_alpha   90.00
_cell.angle_beta   90.00
_cell.angle_gamma   90.00
#
_symmetry.space_group_name_H-M   'P 1'
#
loop_
_entity.id
_entity.type
_entity.pdbx_description
1 polymer ?
#
loop_
_entity_poly.entity_id
_entity_poly.type
_entity_poly.pdbx_seq_one_letter_code
_entity_poly.pdbx_strand_id
1 'polypeptide(L)'
;MKKVIVLLVLVVLIGGCASAEYITRNVRDSNPIGQTYYTKVNIWYTNPKEIFANSLLLGSILPIGTKVEILRCKGREIKFSVNSSSAFINSGSTFSLVLYRKSIINMTQLFDRYFTKEDTMAEDGAFFKLTLEEQKSVKSGEINYGMNKETVLMTYGYPPDWIVPDPKLSNFWEYNARDKRWRIYFEDNKISKIEQVKFGVRIPFVGRKEKVTEKKNTERTNLVSLGMTKAQVIKVMGIPASSKGEFDKEILEYILYPTVDLTWKDREYFWVTLENGKVIQYGRAGDFGSAMPTDRREYDIKIQNK
;
A
#
# COMPACT_ATOMS: atom_id res chain seq x y z
N MET A 1 -14.31 69.00 -24.41
CA MET A 1 -13.40 69.37 -23.30
C MET A 1 -13.85 68.64 -22.04
N LYS A 2 -12.86 68.19 -21.24
CA LYS A 2 -12.95 67.56 -19.91
C LYS A 2 -13.29 66.05 -19.88
N LYS A 3 -12.19 65.30 -19.85
CA LYS A 3 -12.03 63.95 -19.29
C LYS A 3 -12.55 63.94 -17.85
N VAL A 4 -13.34 62.93 -17.48
CA VAL A 4 -13.46 62.49 -16.09
C VAL A 4 -13.30 60.98 -16.08
N ILE A 5 -12.13 60.57 -15.61
CA ILE A 5 -11.78 59.22 -15.21
C ILE A 5 -12.39 59.04 -13.81
N VAL A 6 -13.29 58.07 -13.65
CA VAL A 6 -13.55 57.47 -12.33
C VAL A 6 -13.37 55.97 -12.46
N LEU A 7 -12.20 55.56 -12.00
CA LEU A 7 -11.82 54.21 -11.66
C LEU A 7 -12.53 53.87 -10.34
N LEU A 8 -13.47 52.92 -10.34
CA LEU A 8 -13.82 52.22 -9.11
C LEU A 8 -13.75 50.72 -9.36
N VAL A 9 -12.70 50.17 -8.77
CA VAL A 9 -12.38 48.75 -8.63
C VAL A 9 -13.48 48.09 -7.80
N LEU A 10 -14.25 47.18 -8.40
CA LEU A 10 -15.04 46.18 -7.67
C LEU A 10 -14.43 44.80 -7.93
N VAL A 11 -13.40 44.51 -7.14
CA VAL A 11 -12.74 43.21 -7.02
C VAL A 11 -13.64 42.31 -6.18
N VAL A 12 -13.99 41.16 -6.78
CA VAL A 12 -14.23 39.86 -6.16
C VAL A 12 -15.37 39.79 -5.15
N LEU A 13 -16.42 39.07 -5.55
CA LEU A 13 -16.98 37.94 -4.80
C LEU A 13 -17.79 37.09 -5.79
N ILE A 14 -17.09 36.46 -6.74
CA ILE A 14 -17.62 35.27 -7.39
C ILE A 14 -17.57 34.21 -6.28
N GLY A 15 -18.66 34.13 -5.51
CA GLY A 15 -18.96 33.01 -4.65
C GLY A 15 -19.16 31.78 -5.52
N GLY A 16 -18.06 31.25 -6.03
CA GLY A 16 -17.96 29.87 -6.45
C GLY A 16 -18.20 29.04 -5.21
N CYS A 17 -19.47 28.72 -4.97
CA CYS A 17 -19.82 27.48 -4.30
C CYS A 17 -19.35 26.38 -5.24
N ALA A 18 -18.04 26.09 -5.22
CA ALA A 18 -17.56 24.76 -5.46
C ALA A 18 -18.13 23.94 -4.30
N SER A 19 -19.42 23.59 -4.40
CA SER A 19 -19.85 22.31 -3.89
C SER A 19 -18.89 21.35 -4.54
N ALA A 20 -17.97 20.84 -3.72
CA ALA A 20 -17.16 19.71 -4.08
C ALA A 20 -18.12 18.70 -4.71
N GLU A 21 -18.07 18.60 -6.04
CA GLU A 21 -18.28 17.32 -6.70
C GLU A 21 -17.16 16.45 -6.16
N TYR A 22 -17.36 15.98 -4.92
CA TYR A 22 -16.93 14.68 -4.52
C TYR A 22 -17.41 13.81 -5.66
N ILE A 23 -16.45 13.35 -6.45
CA ILE A 23 -16.63 12.33 -7.46
C ILE A 23 -17.24 11.14 -6.72
N THR A 24 -18.57 11.14 -6.61
CA THR A 24 -19.36 9.94 -6.46
C THR A 24 -19.09 9.22 -7.76
N ARG A 25 -18.07 8.35 -7.76
CA ARG A 25 -17.93 7.33 -8.78
C ARG A 25 -19.26 6.57 -8.78
N ASN A 26 -20.14 6.98 -9.68
CA ASN A 26 -21.31 6.24 -10.11
C ASN A 26 -20.84 5.01 -10.89
N VAL A 27 -20.20 4.07 -10.20
CA VAL A 27 -19.90 2.73 -10.72
C VAL A 27 -20.44 1.72 -9.71
N ARG A 28 -21.71 1.88 -9.34
CA ARG A 28 -22.43 0.87 -8.57
C ARG A 28 -23.26 -0.09 -9.44
N ASP A 29 -23.40 0.14 -10.75
CA ASP A 29 -24.33 -0.65 -11.58
C ASP A 29 -23.93 -0.93 -13.05
N SER A 30 -22.66 -0.82 -13.45
CA SER A 30 -22.25 -1.37 -14.75
C SER A 30 -21.79 -2.81 -14.56
N ASN A 31 -22.67 -3.78 -14.81
CA ASN A 31 -22.29 -5.20 -14.88
C ASN A 31 -21.11 -5.36 -15.87
N PRO A 32 -19.88 -5.71 -15.42
CA PRO A 32 -18.72 -5.72 -16.30
C PRO A 32 -18.79 -6.86 -17.32
N ILE A 33 -19.67 -7.85 -17.14
CA ILE A 33 -19.79 -9.02 -18.00
C ILE A 33 -20.20 -8.62 -19.43
N GLY A 34 -19.52 -9.19 -20.42
CA GLY A 34 -19.69 -8.92 -21.86
C GLY A 34 -19.07 -7.59 -22.32
N GLN A 35 -18.50 -6.81 -21.41
CA GLN A 35 -17.84 -5.55 -21.76
C GLN A 35 -16.33 -5.75 -21.97
N THR A 36 -15.78 -4.86 -22.80
CA THR A 36 -14.34 -4.78 -23.05
C THR A 36 -13.66 -3.86 -22.04
N TYR A 37 -12.50 -4.30 -21.56
CA TYR A 37 -11.61 -3.57 -20.66
C TYR A 37 -10.16 -3.74 -21.08
N TYR A 38 -9.27 -3.01 -20.44
CA TYR A 38 -7.83 -3.10 -20.57
C TYR A 38 -7.21 -3.47 -19.23
N THR A 39 -6.14 -4.25 -19.23
CA THR A 39 -5.38 -4.51 -18.01
C THR A 39 -4.70 -3.21 -17.55
N LYS A 40 -4.85 -2.89 -16.26
CA LYS A 40 -4.25 -1.70 -15.63
C LYS A 40 -2.79 -1.94 -15.21
N VAL A 41 -2.44 -3.20 -14.98
CA VAL A 41 -1.13 -3.65 -14.50
C VAL A 41 -0.75 -4.94 -15.22
N ASN A 42 0.52 -5.31 -15.16
CA ASN A 42 0.95 -6.65 -15.52
C ASN A 42 0.29 -7.70 -14.61
N ILE A 43 -0.15 -8.80 -15.21
CA ILE A 43 -0.68 -9.96 -14.48
C ILE A 43 0.28 -11.13 -14.68
N TRP A 44 0.95 -11.52 -13.60
CA TRP A 44 1.86 -12.66 -13.57
C TRP A 44 1.08 -13.96 -13.41
N TYR A 45 1.43 -14.99 -14.19
CA TYR A 45 0.75 -16.28 -14.14
C TYR A 45 1.67 -17.46 -14.50
N THR A 46 1.46 -18.57 -13.79
CA THR A 46 1.97 -19.90 -14.17
C THR A 46 0.88 -20.78 -14.78
N ASN A 47 -0.37 -20.55 -14.39
CA ASN A 47 -1.56 -21.22 -14.90
C ASN A 47 -2.62 -20.17 -15.25
N PRO A 48 -2.96 -19.94 -16.53
CA PRO A 48 -3.92 -18.92 -16.92
C PRO A 48 -5.33 -19.19 -16.38
N LYS A 49 -5.69 -20.46 -16.12
CA LYS A 49 -7.01 -20.84 -15.60
C LYS A 49 -7.15 -20.66 -14.09
N GLU A 50 -6.09 -20.31 -13.38
CA GLU A 50 -6.13 -20.08 -11.94
C GLU A 50 -4.99 -19.13 -11.51
N ILE A 51 -5.23 -17.83 -11.66
CA ILE A 51 -4.30 -16.79 -11.27
C ILE A 51 -4.75 -16.26 -9.91
N PHE A 52 -4.04 -16.61 -8.85
CA PHE A 52 -4.36 -16.06 -7.54
C PHE A 52 -3.92 -14.61 -7.43
N ALA A 53 -4.78 -13.75 -6.88
CA ALA A 53 -4.45 -12.37 -6.49
C ALA A 53 -3.57 -12.32 -5.22
N ASN A 54 -2.59 -13.21 -5.13
CA ASN A 54 -1.57 -13.33 -4.08
C ASN A 54 -0.19 -12.87 -4.54
N SER A 55 -0.13 -12.22 -5.71
CA SER A 55 1.06 -11.54 -6.22
C SER A 55 2.27 -12.46 -6.36
N LEU A 56 2.06 -13.62 -6.99
CA LEU A 56 3.15 -14.53 -7.34
C LEU A 56 3.91 -13.97 -8.54
N LEU A 57 5.10 -13.42 -8.30
CA LEU A 57 6.01 -12.93 -9.34
C LEU A 57 6.74 -14.11 -10.02
N LEU A 58 5.98 -14.96 -10.70
CA LEU A 58 6.47 -16.18 -11.33
C LEU A 58 5.70 -16.50 -12.60
N GLY A 59 6.43 -17.00 -13.60
CA GLY A 59 5.86 -17.49 -14.86
C GLY A 59 5.82 -16.42 -15.93
N SER A 60 4.77 -16.45 -16.75
CA SER A 60 4.55 -15.52 -17.85
C SER A 60 3.84 -14.26 -17.38
N ILE A 61 3.92 -13.19 -18.19
CA ILE A 61 3.24 -11.93 -17.94
C ILE A 61 2.17 -11.74 -19.00
N LEU A 62 0.94 -11.47 -18.55
CA LEU A 62 -0.08 -10.83 -19.36
C LEU A 62 0.15 -9.32 -19.26
N PRO A 63 0.60 -8.65 -20.33
CA PRO A 63 1.06 -7.26 -20.24
C PRO A 63 -0.05 -6.29 -19.84
N ILE A 64 0.34 -5.18 -19.22
CA ILE A 64 -0.48 -3.97 -19.09
C ILE A 64 -1.04 -3.52 -20.45
N GLY A 65 -2.25 -2.96 -20.44
CA GLY A 65 -2.97 -2.52 -21.65
C GLY A 65 -3.48 -3.66 -22.53
N THR A 66 -3.45 -4.91 -22.06
CA THR A 66 -4.04 -6.00 -22.82
C THR A 66 -5.56 -5.83 -22.87
N LYS A 67 -6.10 -5.74 -24.08
CA LYS A 67 -7.54 -5.67 -24.33
C LYS A 67 -8.20 -7.02 -24.04
N VAL A 68 -9.17 -7.01 -23.13
CA VAL A 68 -9.88 -8.20 -22.65
C VAL A 68 -11.39 -8.01 -22.69
N GLU A 69 -12.13 -9.11 -22.77
CA GLU A 69 -13.57 -9.16 -22.54
C GLU A 69 -13.87 -9.92 -21.25
N ILE A 70 -14.70 -9.35 -20.39
CA ILE A 70 -15.04 -9.98 -19.11
C ILE A 70 -16.17 -10.98 -19.33
N LEU A 71 -15.88 -12.26 -19.16
CA LEU A 71 -16.84 -13.35 -19.33
C LEU A 71 -17.64 -13.61 -18.06
N ARG A 72 -17.03 -13.38 -16.90
CA ARG A 72 -17.64 -13.60 -15.59
C ARG A 72 -16.97 -12.72 -14.54
N CYS A 73 -17.76 -12.13 -13.65
CA CYS A 73 -17.27 -11.50 -12.43
C CYS A 73 -18.22 -11.85 -11.29
N LYS A 74 -17.97 -12.97 -10.60
CA LYS A 74 -18.86 -13.46 -9.54
C LYS A 74 -18.10 -14.30 -8.52
N GLY A 75 -18.56 -14.26 -7.27
CA GLY A 75 -18.02 -15.10 -6.20
C GLY A 75 -16.60 -14.67 -5.86
N ARG A 76 -15.61 -15.46 -6.28
CA ARG A 76 -14.18 -15.21 -6.02
C ARG A 76 -13.36 -15.13 -7.32
N GLU A 77 -14.00 -15.07 -8.48
CA GLU A 77 -13.35 -15.22 -9.77
C GLU A 77 -13.79 -14.12 -10.75
N ILE A 78 -12.81 -13.55 -11.45
CA ILE A 78 -12.99 -12.78 -12.69
C ILE A 78 -12.45 -13.65 -13.82
N LYS A 79 -13.35 -14.11 -14.71
CA LYS A 79 -12.97 -14.83 -15.92
C LYS A 79 -13.04 -13.87 -17.10
N PHE A 80 -12.02 -13.89 -17.96
CA PHE A 80 -11.93 -12.99 -19.10
C PHE A 80 -11.23 -13.68 -20.28
N SER A 81 -11.51 -13.21 -21.50
CA SER A 81 -10.79 -13.61 -22.72
C SER A 81 -9.92 -12.47 -23.22
N VAL A 82 -8.78 -12.80 -23.79
CA VAL A 82 -7.90 -11.83 -24.45
C VAL A 82 -8.32 -11.69 -25.91
N ASN A 83 -8.52 -10.45 -26.37
CA ASN A 83 -9.00 -10.18 -27.73
C ASN A 83 -7.87 -9.85 -28.72
N SER A 84 -6.62 -9.89 -28.25
CA SER A 84 -5.43 -9.54 -29.03
C SER A 84 -4.48 -10.73 -29.10
N SER A 85 -3.90 -10.97 -30.28
CA SER A 85 -2.82 -11.96 -30.42
C SER A 85 -1.47 -11.31 -30.17
N SER A 86 -0.58 -12.02 -29.49
CA SER A 86 0.84 -11.71 -29.35
C SER A 86 1.67 -12.98 -29.55
N ALA A 87 3.00 -12.86 -29.54
CA ALA A 87 3.89 -14.03 -29.69
C ALA A 87 3.64 -15.15 -28.66
N PHE A 88 3.02 -14.84 -27.51
CA PHE A 88 2.83 -15.79 -26.41
C PHE A 88 1.36 -16.01 -26.02
N ILE A 89 0.43 -15.22 -26.56
CA ILE A 89 -0.99 -15.26 -26.19
C ILE A 89 -1.81 -15.21 -27.46
N ASN A 90 -2.65 -16.23 -27.67
CA ASN A 90 -3.58 -16.25 -28.80
C ASN A 90 -4.85 -15.46 -28.45
N SER A 91 -5.41 -14.72 -29.41
CA SER A 91 -6.76 -14.19 -29.29
C SER A 91 -7.76 -15.32 -28.98
N GLY A 92 -8.71 -15.06 -28.07
CA GLY A 92 -9.65 -16.04 -27.52
C GLY A 92 -9.10 -16.84 -26.33
N SER A 93 -7.83 -16.69 -25.96
CA SER A 93 -7.28 -17.31 -24.75
C SER A 93 -8.04 -16.84 -23.51
N THR A 94 -8.44 -17.77 -22.64
CA THR A 94 -9.22 -17.47 -21.43
C THR A 94 -8.35 -17.52 -20.19
N PHE A 95 -8.62 -16.58 -19.28
CA PHE A 95 -7.90 -16.40 -18.03
C PHE A 95 -8.89 -16.28 -16.88
N SER A 96 -8.47 -16.71 -15.68
CA SER A 96 -9.27 -16.62 -14.45
C SER A 96 -8.43 -16.02 -13.33
N LEU A 97 -8.77 -14.81 -12.90
CA LEU A 97 -8.19 -14.14 -11.75
C LEU A 97 -9.04 -14.42 -10.50
N VAL A 98 -8.42 -14.99 -9.47
CA VAL A 98 -9.10 -15.56 -8.30
C VAL A 98 -8.66 -14.86 -7.02
N LEU A 99 -9.62 -14.42 -6.21
CA LEU A 99 -9.35 -13.94 -4.86
C LEU A 99 -8.71 -15.04 -4.01
N TYR A 100 -7.52 -14.77 -3.48
CA TYR A 100 -6.87 -15.69 -2.55
C TYR A 100 -7.67 -15.84 -1.25
N ARG A 101 -7.68 -17.02 -0.63
CA ARG A 101 -8.52 -17.32 0.56
C ARG A 101 -8.39 -16.32 1.71
N LYS A 102 -7.22 -15.71 1.89
CA LYS A 102 -6.94 -14.71 2.94
C LYS A 102 -7.22 -13.27 2.52
N SER A 103 -7.66 -13.05 1.28
CA SER A 103 -7.91 -11.72 0.76
C SER A 103 -9.00 -11.02 1.57
N ILE A 104 -8.74 -9.76 1.92
CA ILE A 104 -9.61 -8.84 2.66
C ILE A 104 -10.35 -7.87 1.73
N ILE A 105 -10.10 -7.92 0.42
CA ILE A 105 -10.81 -7.11 -0.58
C ILE A 105 -11.95 -7.90 -1.23
N ASN A 106 -12.97 -7.18 -1.71
CA ASN A 106 -14.09 -7.76 -2.45
C ASN A 106 -13.83 -7.81 -3.97
N MET A 107 -14.76 -8.41 -4.73
CA MET A 107 -14.63 -8.57 -6.18
C MET A 107 -14.58 -7.25 -6.94
N THR A 108 -15.32 -6.22 -6.50
CA THR A 108 -15.28 -4.89 -7.12
C THR A 108 -13.91 -4.26 -6.96
N GLN A 109 -13.36 -4.32 -5.74
CA GLN A 109 -12.01 -3.83 -5.47
C GLN A 109 -10.94 -4.61 -6.23
N LEU A 110 -11.09 -5.94 -6.37
CA LEU A 110 -10.19 -6.73 -7.20
C LEU A 110 -10.29 -6.30 -8.67
N PHE A 111 -11.50 -6.13 -9.18
CA PHE A 111 -11.73 -5.69 -10.56
C PHE A 111 -11.04 -4.34 -10.82
N ASP A 112 -11.28 -3.34 -9.96
CA ASP A 112 -10.72 -1.99 -10.06
C ASP A 112 -9.18 -1.94 -9.97
N ARG A 113 -8.56 -2.95 -9.35
CA ARG A 113 -7.10 -3.07 -9.29
C ARG A 113 -6.52 -3.46 -10.65
N TYR A 114 -7.19 -4.36 -11.37
CA TYR A 114 -6.61 -5.04 -12.53
C TYR A 114 -7.17 -4.57 -13.87
N PHE A 115 -8.37 -4.00 -13.90
CA PHE A 115 -9.06 -3.64 -15.14
C PHE A 115 -9.50 -2.18 -15.16
N THR A 116 -9.49 -1.60 -16.34
CA THR A 116 -10.00 -0.25 -16.59
C THR A 116 -10.64 -0.15 -17.98
N LYS A 117 -11.52 0.84 -18.18
CA LYS A 117 -12.11 1.11 -19.51
C LYS A 117 -11.16 1.88 -20.41
N GLU A 118 -10.28 2.69 -19.83
CA GLU A 118 -9.31 3.47 -20.59
C GLU A 118 -8.16 2.58 -21.06
N ASP A 119 -7.71 2.77 -22.31
CA ASP A 119 -6.55 2.05 -22.80
C ASP A 119 -5.28 2.58 -22.14
N THR A 120 -4.70 1.77 -21.25
CA THR A 120 -3.47 2.12 -20.52
C THR A 120 -2.28 2.40 -21.44
N MET A 121 -2.32 1.88 -22.68
CA MET A 121 -1.29 1.97 -23.71
C MET A 121 -1.67 2.93 -24.86
N ALA A 122 -2.72 3.76 -24.73
CA ALA A 122 -2.93 4.88 -25.64
C ALA A 122 -1.80 5.93 -25.50
N GLU A 123 -1.62 6.81 -26.49
CA GLU A 123 -0.55 7.82 -26.51
C GLU A 123 -0.55 8.74 -25.26
N ASP A 124 -1.73 9.05 -24.73
CA ASP A 124 -1.95 9.82 -23.49
C ASP A 124 -2.21 8.94 -22.25
N GLY A 125 -2.11 7.62 -22.43
CA GLY A 125 -2.33 6.59 -21.42
C GLY A 125 -1.30 6.63 -20.29
N ALA A 126 -1.61 5.94 -19.19
CA ALA A 126 -0.78 5.98 -17.99
C ALA A 126 0.64 5.42 -18.22
N PHE A 127 0.81 4.49 -19.15
CA PHE A 127 2.12 3.92 -19.50
C PHE A 127 3.06 4.94 -20.16
N PHE A 128 2.55 5.77 -21.08
CA PHE A 128 3.38 6.74 -21.82
C PHE A 128 3.76 7.99 -21.01
N LYS A 129 3.15 8.16 -19.82
CA LYS A 129 3.57 9.18 -18.83
C LYS A 129 4.83 8.79 -18.07
N LEU A 130 5.25 7.52 -18.15
CA LEU A 130 6.46 7.02 -17.54
C LEU A 130 7.70 7.41 -18.35
N THR A 131 8.85 7.49 -17.67
CA THR A 131 10.14 7.63 -18.35
C THR A 131 10.46 6.40 -19.22
N LEU A 132 11.36 6.54 -20.20
CA LEU A 132 11.73 5.42 -21.07
C LEU A 132 12.32 4.22 -20.31
N GLU A 133 13.03 4.47 -19.21
CA GLU A 133 13.56 3.40 -18.35
C GLU A 133 12.45 2.68 -17.59
N GLU A 134 11.51 3.43 -17.01
CA GLU A 134 10.33 2.85 -16.36
C GLU A 134 9.45 2.06 -17.33
N GLN A 135 9.27 2.56 -18.56
CA GLN A 135 8.55 1.83 -19.62
C GLN A 135 9.22 0.49 -19.96
N LYS A 136 10.56 0.47 -20.05
CA LYS A 136 11.31 -0.78 -20.27
C LYS A 136 11.10 -1.76 -19.13
N SER A 137 11.17 -1.27 -17.90
CA SER A 137 10.95 -2.05 -16.69
C SER A 137 9.55 -2.62 -16.57
N VAL A 138 8.52 -1.83 -16.87
CA VAL A 138 7.14 -2.33 -16.92
C VAL A 138 7.00 -3.41 -18.00
N LYS A 139 7.62 -3.25 -19.17
CA LYS A 139 7.60 -4.25 -20.23
C LYS A 139 8.36 -5.54 -19.88
N SER A 140 9.50 -5.45 -19.19
CA SER A 140 10.28 -6.62 -18.78
C SER A 140 9.74 -7.29 -17.52
N GLY A 141 8.93 -6.59 -16.73
CA GLY A 141 8.51 -7.08 -15.42
C GLY A 141 9.63 -7.00 -14.39
N GLU A 142 10.50 -5.97 -14.47
CA GLU A 142 11.62 -5.78 -13.55
C GLU A 142 11.56 -4.40 -12.91
N ILE A 143 11.66 -4.35 -11.57
CA ILE A 143 11.68 -3.08 -10.83
C ILE A 143 13.13 -2.62 -10.58
N ASN A 144 13.33 -1.31 -10.52
CA ASN A 144 14.62 -0.69 -10.23
C ASN A 144 14.52 0.34 -9.10
N TYR A 145 15.66 0.62 -8.46
CA TYR A 145 15.77 1.68 -7.45
C TYR A 145 15.23 3.02 -7.98
N GLY A 146 14.57 3.78 -7.10
CA GLY A 146 14.00 5.08 -7.44
C GLY A 146 12.64 5.05 -8.16
N MET A 147 12.15 3.88 -8.60
CA MET A 147 10.81 3.78 -9.18
C MET A 147 9.74 4.17 -8.19
N ASN A 148 8.72 4.86 -8.67
CA ASN A 148 7.60 5.23 -7.81
C ASN A 148 6.61 4.05 -7.61
N LYS A 149 5.76 4.14 -6.57
CA LYS A 149 4.76 3.12 -6.25
C LYS A 149 3.85 2.75 -7.44
N GLU A 150 3.38 3.72 -8.21
CA GLU A 150 2.50 3.46 -9.35
C GLU A 150 3.23 2.65 -10.44
N THR A 151 4.47 3.02 -10.76
CA THR A 151 5.34 2.26 -11.68
C THR A 151 5.53 0.82 -11.18
N VAL A 152 5.75 0.62 -9.87
CA VAL A 152 5.88 -0.73 -9.29
C VAL A 152 4.59 -1.54 -9.43
N LEU A 153 3.42 -0.93 -9.22
CA LEU A 153 2.13 -1.60 -9.43
C LEU A 153 1.95 -1.97 -10.90
N MET A 154 2.31 -1.10 -11.85
CA MET A 154 2.24 -1.42 -13.28
C MET A 154 3.13 -2.62 -13.63
N THR A 155 4.32 -2.71 -13.04
CA THR A 155 5.32 -3.76 -13.32
C THR A 155 4.99 -5.11 -12.64
N TYR A 156 4.71 -5.10 -11.34
CA TYR A 156 4.53 -6.31 -10.52
C TYR A 156 3.07 -6.65 -10.22
N GLY A 157 2.14 -5.74 -10.50
CA GLY A 157 0.79 -5.83 -9.98
C GLY A 157 0.70 -5.46 -8.50
N TYR A 158 -0.49 -5.59 -7.95
CA TYR A 158 -0.74 -5.30 -6.54
C TYR A 158 -0.06 -6.33 -5.65
N PRO A 159 0.51 -5.93 -4.49
CA PRO A 159 0.96 -6.87 -3.47
C PRO A 159 -0.25 -7.58 -2.81
N PRO A 160 -0.02 -8.68 -2.07
CA PRO A 160 -1.09 -9.43 -1.43
C PRO A 160 -1.77 -8.56 -0.38
N ASP A 161 -3.08 -8.39 -0.49
CA ASP A 161 -3.82 -7.40 0.30
C ASP A 161 -3.88 -7.72 1.81
N TRP A 162 -3.73 -8.99 2.22
CA TRP A 162 -3.64 -9.35 3.64
C TRP A 162 -2.27 -9.09 4.25
N ILE A 163 -1.26 -8.75 3.44
CA ILE A 163 0.07 -8.31 3.90
C ILE A 163 0.17 -6.79 3.77
N VAL A 164 -0.33 -6.25 2.66
CA VAL A 164 -0.34 -4.83 2.34
C VAL A 164 -1.78 -4.39 2.04
N PRO A 165 -2.60 -4.09 3.07
CA PRO A 165 -4.00 -3.70 2.89
C PRO A 165 -4.18 -2.48 1.99
N ASP A 166 -3.36 -1.46 2.21
CA ASP A 166 -3.32 -0.24 1.42
C ASP A 166 -1.89 0.04 0.92
N PRO A 167 -1.60 -0.30 -0.35
CA PRO A 167 -0.30 -0.02 -0.96
C PRO A 167 0.06 1.47 -1.00
N LYS A 168 -0.94 2.36 -1.09
CA LYS A 168 -0.69 3.81 -1.17
C LYS A 168 -0.14 4.34 0.15
N LEU A 169 -0.67 3.87 1.27
CA LEU A 169 -0.26 4.30 2.62
C LEU A 169 0.96 3.53 3.15
N SER A 170 1.18 2.28 2.72
CA SER A 170 2.29 1.47 3.24
C SER A 170 3.66 1.93 2.74
N ASN A 171 4.66 2.02 3.62
CA ASN A 171 6.05 2.33 3.27
C ASN A 171 6.88 1.10 2.90
N PHE A 172 6.28 -0.09 2.92
CA PHE A 172 6.90 -1.28 2.34
C PHE A 172 5.86 -2.21 1.74
N TRP A 173 6.23 -2.92 0.68
CA TRP A 173 5.43 -3.97 0.07
C TRP A 173 6.16 -5.31 0.14
N GLU A 174 5.42 -6.39 0.36
CA GLU A 174 5.96 -7.74 0.32
C GLU A 174 5.29 -8.54 -0.79
N TYR A 175 6.08 -9.10 -1.69
CA TYR A 175 5.63 -9.98 -2.77
C TYR A 175 6.11 -11.40 -2.51
N ASN A 176 5.24 -12.38 -2.77
CA ASN A 176 5.61 -13.78 -2.65
C ASN A 176 6.17 -14.29 -3.97
N ALA A 177 7.22 -15.09 -3.90
CA ALA A 177 7.64 -15.98 -4.97
C ALA A 177 7.74 -17.40 -4.39
N ARG A 178 8.04 -18.39 -5.24
CA ARG A 178 7.97 -19.82 -4.90
C ARG A 178 8.74 -20.18 -3.63
N ASP A 179 9.98 -19.74 -3.54
CA ASP A 179 10.97 -20.07 -2.51
C ASP A 179 11.61 -18.82 -1.89
N LYS A 180 11.09 -17.63 -2.23
CA LYS A 180 11.55 -16.35 -1.68
C LYS A 180 10.40 -15.37 -1.50
N ARG A 181 10.63 -14.34 -0.69
CA ARG A 181 9.81 -13.14 -0.62
C ARG A 181 10.65 -11.95 -1.05
N TRP A 182 10.03 -11.01 -1.72
CA TRP A 182 10.63 -9.73 -2.05
C TRP A 182 10.01 -8.68 -1.17
N ARG A 183 10.83 -7.93 -0.43
CA ARG A 183 10.39 -6.81 0.38
C ARG A 183 10.93 -5.52 -0.24
N ILE A 184 10.04 -4.63 -0.62
CA ILE A 184 10.34 -3.38 -1.31
C ILE A 184 9.99 -2.26 -0.35
N TYR A 185 10.94 -1.37 -0.05
CA TYR A 185 10.74 -0.25 0.85
C TYR A 185 10.65 1.04 0.03
N PHE A 186 9.82 1.96 0.52
CA PHE A 186 9.53 3.23 -0.14
C PHE A 186 9.86 4.39 0.78
N GLU A 187 10.53 5.40 0.23
CA GLU A 187 10.75 6.72 0.81
C GLU A 187 10.34 7.76 -0.24
N ASP A 188 9.57 8.78 0.16
CA ASP A 188 9.07 9.82 -0.74
C ASP A 188 8.45 9.26 -2.04
N ASN A 189 7.62 8.23 -1.89
CA ASN A 189 6.94 7.50 -2.96
C ASN A 189 7.86 6.71 -3.91
N LYS A 190 9.16 6.58 -3.63
CA LYS A 190 10.15 5.89 -4.49
C LYS A 190 10.79 4.70 -3.80
N ILE A 191 11.19 3.68 -4.55
CA ILE A 191 11.95 2.54 -4.03
C ILE A 191 13.27 3.03 -3.43
N SER A 192 13.44 2.84 -2.13
CA SER A 192 14.70 3.10 -1.40
C SER A 192 15.50 1.83 -1.14
N LYS A 193 14.83 0.67 -1.02
CA LYS A 193 15.47 -0.62 -0.71
C LYS A 193 14.70 -1.79 -1.29
N ILE A 194 15.41 -2.81 -1.76
CA ILE A 194 14.85 -4.10 -2.18
C ILE A 194 15.58 -5.22 -1.43
N GLU A 195 14.83 -6.07 -0.74
CA GLU A 195 15.34 -7.23 -0.01
C GLU A 195 14.74 -8.52 -0.55
N GLN A 196 15.57 -9.55 -0.69
CA GLN A 196 15.12 -10.91 -1.00
C GLN A 196 15.30 -11.80 0.24
N VAL A 197 14.19 -12.35 0.73
CA VAL A 197 14.16 -13.24 1.91
C VAL A 197 13.87 -14.66 1.42
N LYS A 198 14.82 -15.60 1.53
CA LYS A 198 14.60 -17.01 1.13
C LYS A 198 13.68 -17.72 2.14
N PHE A 199 12.71 -18.49 1.66
CA PHE A 199 11.94 -19.42 2.48
C PHE A 199 12.86 -20.58 2.92
N GLY A 200 12.90 -20.88 4.21
CA GLY A 200 13.60 -22.06 4.73
C GLY A 200 15.09 -21.89 5.05
N VAL A 201 15.67 -20.69 4.90
CA VAL A 201 16.89 -20.38 5.67
C VAL A 201 16.46 -20.17 7.12
N ARG A 202 16.57 -21.23 7.95
CA ARG A 202 16.93 -20.99 9.35
C ARG A 202 18.17 -20.13 9.28
N ILE A 203 18.09 -18.89 9.73
CA ILE A 203 19.28 -18.07 9.93
C ILE A 203 20.18 -18.96 10.80
N PRO A 204 21.36 -19.43 10.32
CA PRO A 204 22.19 -20.25 11.16
C PRO A 204 22.56 -19.37 12.34
N PHE A 205 22.28 -19.88 13.54
CA PHE A 205 22.75 -19.30 14.78
C PHE A 205 24.27 -19.38 14.77
N VAL A 206 24.93 -18.40 14.16
CA VAL A 206 26.38 -18.23 14.22
C VAL A 206 26.62 -16.91 14.90
N GLY A 207 26.81 -16.99 16.22
CA GLY A 207 27.59 -15.98 16.90
C GLY A 207 28.98 -15.96 16.28
N ARG A 208 29.31 -14.89 15.56
CA ARG A 208 30.53 -14.07 15.74
C ARG A 208 30.63 -12.99 14.63
N LYS A 209 30.16 -11.79 15.00
CA LYS A 209 30.62 -10.43 14.64
C LYS A 209 31.20 -10.19 13.24
N GLU A 210 30.46 -9.41 12.44
CA GLU A 210 30.99 -8.17 11.86
C GLU A 210 29.92 -7.07 11.79
N LYS A 211 30.33 -5.85 12.10
CA LYS A 211 29.51 -4.73 12.58
C LYS A 211 28.71 -4.05 11.46
N VAL A 212 27.40 -4.22 11.48
CA VAL A 212 26.46 -3.12 11.23
C VAL A 212 25.64 -3.00 12.50
N THR A 213 25.78 -1.88 13.21
CA THR A 213 25.25 -1.69 14.56
C THR A 213 23.72 -1.58 14.54
N GLU A 214 23.06 -2.73 14.42
CA GLU A 214 21.61 -2.84 14.62
C GLU A 214 21.35 -2.77 16.12
N LYS A 215 21.08 -1.56 16.61
CA LYS A 215 20.72 -1.33 18.03
C LYS A 215 19.50 -2.17 18.38
N LYS A 216 19.69 -3.09 19.33
CA LYS A 216 18.64 -3.95 19.93
C LYS A 216 17.44 -3.09 20.36
N ASN A 217 16.21 -3.58 20.29
CA ASN A 217 15.01 -2.79 20.65
C ASN A 217 15.05 -2.22 22.09
N THR A 218 15.78 -2.86 23.00
CA THR A 218 16.10 -2.35 24.34
C THR A 218 17.01 -1.12 24.32
N GLU A 219 17.91 -1.00 23.33
CA GLU A 219 18.77 0.17 23.16
C GLU A 219 18.02 1.35 22.53
N ARG A 220 17.03 1.10 21.65
CA ARG A 220 16.21 2.18 21.06
C ARG A 220 15.26 2.81 22.06
N THR A 221 14.62 1.99 22.89
CA THR A 221 13.73 2.47 23.97
C THR A 221 14.47 3.31 25.01
N ASN A 222 15.73 2.96 25.32
CA ASN A 222 16.60 3.76 26.21
C ASN A 222 17.03 5.12 25.63
N LEU A 223 16.82 5.36 24.33
CA LEU A 223 17.14 6.62 23.69
C LEU A 223 15.94 7.58 23.66
N VAL A 224 14.75 7.16 24.10
CA VAL A 224 13.62 8.05 24.30
C VAL A 224 13.78 8.74 25.65
N SER A 225 13.56 10.05 25.70
CA SER A 225 13.59 10.83 26.94
C SER A 225 12.46 11.86 26.98
N LEU A 226 12.12 12.31 28.19
CA LEU A 226 11.17 13.39 28.40
C LEU A 226 11.61 14.65 27.63
N GLY A 227 10.65 15.39 27.10
CA GLY A 227 10.86 16.61 26.32
C GLY A 227 11.24 16.40 24.85
N MET A 228 11.51 15.16 24.42
CA MET A 228 11.75 14.87 22.99
C MET A 228 10.56 15.27 22.13
N THR A 229 10.82 15.81 20.95
CA THR A 229 9.77 16.05 19.95
C THR A 229 9.36 14.75 19.27
N LYS A 230 8.15 14.72 18.70
CA LYS A 230 7.68 13.60 17.86
C LYS A 230 8.69 13.18 16.79
N ALA A 231 9.31 14.13 16.10
CA ALA A 231 10.30 13.85 15.07
C ALA A 231 11.55 13.16 15.63
N GLN A 232 12.01 13.57 16.82
CA GLN A 232 13.13 12.91 17.51
C GLN A 232 12.77 11.49 17.95
N VAL A 233 11.55 11.29 18.45
CA VAL A 233 11.04 9.96 18.80
C VAL A 233 11.01 9.06 17.56
N ILE A 234 10.46 9.54 16.44
CA ILE A 234 10.40 8.76 15.19
C ILE A 234 11.80 8.44 14.65
N LYS A 235 12.75 9.38 14.77
CA LYS A 235 14.15 9.15 14.37
C LYS A 235 14.81 8.02 15.16
N VAL A 236 14.45 7.87 16.43
CA VAL A 236 15.03 6.88 17.34
C VAL A 236 14.29 5.54 17.30
N MET A 237 12.96 5.59 17.35
CA MET A 237 12.06 4.43 17.51
C MET A 237 11.52 3.91 16.19
N GLY A 238 11.61 4.70 15.12
CA GLY A 238 10.94 4.44 13.84
C GLY A 238 9.50 4.94 13.82
N ILE A 239 8.76 4.50 12.81
CA ILE A 239 7.34 4.84 12.65
C ILE A 239 6.52 3.99 13.65
N PRO A 240 5.60 4.60 14.42
CA PRO A 240 4.76 3.85 15.34
C PRO A 240 3.77 2.95 14.58
N ALA A 241 3.41 1.83 15.20
CA ALA A 241 2.38 0.93 14.70
C ALA A 241 0.98 1.57 14.75
N SER A 242 0.75 2.48 15.70
CA SER A 242 -0.46 3.30 15.75
C SER A 242 -0.18 4.65 16.42
N SER A 243 -1.02 5.65 16.16
CA SER A 243 -1.01 6.92 16.88
C SER A 243 -2.43 7.33 17.22
N LYS A 244 -2.65 7.84 18.43
CA LYS A 244 -3.96 8.32 18.92
C LYS A 244 -3.80 9.73 19.48
N GLY A 245 -4.69 10.64 19.12
CA GLY A 245 -4.71 12.00 19.66
C GLY A 245 -5.96 12.22 20.51
N GLU A 246 -5.80 12.84 21.67
CA GLU A 246 -6.89 13.28 22.54
C GLU A 246 -6.52 14.64 23.15
N PHE A 247 -7.29 15.70 22.82
CA PHE A 247 -7.02 17.09 23.20
C PHE A 247 -5.59 17.55 22.88
N ASP A 248 -4.80 17.84 23.91
CA ASP A 248 -3.40 18.29 23.86
C ASP A 248 -2.40 17.13 23.90
N LYS A 249 -2.88 15.89 23.98
CA LYS A 249 -2.07 14.68 24.10
C LYS A 249 -2.09 13.82 22.84
N GLU A 250 -0.95 13.22 22.53
CA GLU A 250 -0.79 12.23 21.48
C GLU A 250 -0.06 11.00 22.02
N ILE A 251 -0.56 9.81 21.74
CA ILE A 251 0.04 8.55 22.14
C ILE A 251 0.52 7.82 20.89
N LEU A 252 1.81 7.51 20.82
CA LEU A 252 2.44 6.69 19.79
C LEU A 252 2.63 5.28 20.33
N GLU A 253 2.12 4.29 19.62
CA GLU A 253 2.21 2.87 19.98
C GLU A 253 3.22 2.16 19.08
N TYR A 254 4.17 1.45 19.69
CA TYR A 254 5.20 0.68 19.02
C TYR A 254 5.06 -0.80 19.37
N ILE A 255 5.20 -1.66 18.35
CA ILE A 255 5.30 -3.11 18.52
C ILE A 255 6.77 -3.48 18.37
N LEU A 256 7.40 -3.88 19.48
CA LEU A 256 8.79 -4.29 19.54
C LEU A 256 8.89 -5.82 19.52
N TYR A 257 9.91 -6.33 18.83
CA TYR A 257 10.22 -7.74 18.75
C TYR A 257 11.55 -7.98 19.48
N PRO A 258 11.58 -8.70 20.62
CA PRO A 258 12.78 -8.87 21.44
C PRO A 258 13.86 -9.71 20.73
N THR A 259 13.46 -10.51 19.75
CA THR A 259 14.34 -11.32 18.90
C THR A 259 13.91 -11.20 17.43
N VAL A 260 14.82 -11.56 16.51
CA VAL A 260 14.57 -11.67 15.06
C VAL A 260 13.63 -12.83 14.71
N ASP A 261 13.37 -13.74 15.64
CA ASP A 261 12.36 -14.78 15.49
C ASP A 261 10.97 -14.17 15.74
N LEU A 262 10.36 -13.72 14.64
CA LEU A 262 9.03 -13.08 14.57
C LEU A 262 7.89 -14.05 14.92
N THR A 263 7.91 -14.67 16.10
CA THR A 263 6.75 -15.38 16.61
C THR A 263 5.77 -14.38 17.20
N TRP A 264 4.48 -14.55 16.91
CA TRP A 264 3.41 -13.67 17.40
C TRP A 264 3.30 -13.64 18.94
N LYS A 265 3.98 -14.57 19.62
CA LYS A 265 3.93 -14.80 21.08
C LYS A 265 4.81 -13.84 21.88
N ASP A 266 5.81 -13.21 21.26
CA ASP A 266 6.83 -12.42 21.99
C ASP A 266 6.74 -10.91 21.69
N ARG A 267 5.59 -10.41 21.25
CA ARG A 267 5.41 -8.96 20.98
C ARG A 267 5.40 -8.17 22.28
N GLU A 268 6.32 -7.21 22.38
CA GLU A 268 6.33 -6.21 23.45
C GLU A 268 5.72 -4.91 22.93
N TYR A 269 4.83 -4.30 23.71
CA TYR A 269 4.29 -2.97 23.39
C TYR A 269 5.10 -1.91 24.12
N PHE A 270 5.39 -0.82 23.41
CA PHE A 270 6.03 0.36 23.96
C PHE A 270 5.26 1.61 23.53
N TRP A 271 4.99 2.49 24.48
CA TRP A 271 4.19 3.69 24.25
C TRP A 271 5.03 4.93 24.46
N VAL A 272 4.70 5.98 23.72
CA VAL A 272 5.24 7.33 23.94
C VAL A 272 4.06 8.31 23.94
N THR A 273 3.82 8.95 25.06
CA THR A 273 2.82 10.01 25.21
C THR A 273 3.49 11.36 25.06
N LEU A 274 2.95 12.18 24.17
CA LEU A 274 3.33 13.55 23.94
C LEU A 274 2.24 14.48 24.45
N GLU A 275 2.62 15.64 24.96
CA GLU A 275 1.73 16.77 25.23
C GLU A 275 2.34 18.00 24.58
N ASN A 276 1.56 18.75 23.81
CA ASN A 276 2.06 19.88 23.00
C ASN A 276 3.28 19.49 22.11
N GLY A 277 3.26 18.27 21.57
CA GLY A 277 4.29 17.75 20.67
C GLY A 277 5.61 17.30 21.34
N LYS A 278 5.67 17.27 22.68
CA LYS A 278 6.85 16.84 23.45
C LYS A 278 6.53 15.64 24.35
N VAL A 279 7.47 14.69 24.45
CA VAL A 279 7.32 13.48 25.27
C VAL A 279 7.15 13.84 26.75
N ILE A 280 6.02 13.44 27.33
CA ILE A 280 5.73 13.56 28.76
C ILE A 280 5.74 12.21 29.49
N GLN A 281 5.61 11.11 28.75
CA GLN A 281 5.62 9.75 29.31
C GLN A 281 6.03 8.74 28.24
N TYR A 282 6.72 7.67 28.63
CA TYR A 282 7.02 6.54 27.76
C TYR A 282 7.35 5.31 28.61
N GLY A 283 7.19 4.11 28.03
CA GLY A 283 7.50 2.87 28.75
C GLY A 283 6.83 1.66 28.12
N ARG A 284 7.04 0.48 28.72
CA ARG A 284 6.30 -0.74 28.38
C ARG A 284 4.99 -0.80 29.15
N ALA A 285 4.11 -1.73 28.76
CA ALA A 285 2.93 -2.05 29.54
C ALA A 285 3.33 -2.37 31.00
N GLY A 286 2.90 -1.55 31.95
CA GLY A 286 3.21 -1.74 33.38
C GLY A 286 4.40 -0.93 33.94
N ASP A 287 5.19 -0.25 33.11
CA ASP A 287 6.27 0.63 33.59
C ASP A 287 5.73 1.98 34.07
N PHE A 288 6.20 2.52 35.20
CA PHE A 288 6.00 3.90 35.67
C PHE A 288 4.58 4.50 35.48
N GLY A 289 3.53 3.82 35.93
CA GLY A 289 2.17 4.32 35.83
C GLY A 289 1.60 4.35 34.40
N SER A 290 2.26 3.67 33.45
CA SER A 290 1.75 3.38 32.10
C SER A 290 0.63 2.35 32.19
N ALA A 291 -0.50 2.72 32.79
CA ALA A 291 -1.72 1.98 32.61
C ALA A 291 -2.04 2.02 31.10
N MET A 292 -2.31 0.87 30.49
CA MET A 292 -3.14 0.90 29.28
C MET A 292 -4.38 1.75 29.60
N PRO A 293 -4.98 2.46 28.64
CA PRO A 293 -6.40 2.73 28.73
C PRO A 293 -7.10 1.36 28.76
N THR A 294 -7.22 0.79 29.96
CA THR A 294 -7.84 -0.51 30.20
C THR A 294 -9.35 -0.31 30.18
N ASP A 295 -9.90 0.07 29.02
CA ASP A 295 -11.13 -0.59 28.62
C ASP A 295 -11.36 -0.46 27.10
N ARG A 296 -11.45 -1.61 26.44
CA ARG A 296 -11.95 -1.71 25.05
C ARG A 296 -13.47 -1.91 25.02
N ARG A 297 -14.14 -2.02 26.19
CA ARG A 297 -15.56 -2.38 26.33
C ARG A 297 -16.46 -1.27 26.86
N GLU A 298 -15.94 -0.14 27.35
CA GLU A 298 -16.81 0.97 27.78
C GLU A 298 -17.34 1.86 26.64
N TYR A 299 -16.85 1.70 25.41
CA TYR A 299 -17.27 2.55 24.28
C TYR A 299 -18.51 2.07 23.52
N ASP A 300 -18.92 0.80 23.67
CA ASP A 300 -20.14 0.30 22.99
C ASP A 300 -21.44 0.74 23.68
N ILE A 301 -21.39 1.23 24.94
CA ILE A 301 -22.60 1.64 25.67
C ILE A 301 -22.99 3.11 25.39
N LYS A 302 -22.07 3.96 24.92
CA LYS A 302 -22.35 5.39 24.68
C LYS A 302 -22.78 5.75 23.25
N ILE A 303 -22.79 4.79 22.31
CA ILE A 303 -23.27 5.03 20.94
C ILE A 303 -24.77 4.71 20.79
N GLN A 304 -25.40 4.05 21.76
CA GLN A 304 -26.85 3.73 21.69
C GLN A 304 -27.79 4.75 22.34
N ASN A 305 -27.29 5.82 22.96
CA ASN A 305 -28.14 6.84 23.61
C ASN A 305 -27.80 8.27 23.17
N LYS A 306 -27.92 8.54 21.87
CA LYS A 306 -28.15 9.90 21.33
C LYS A 306 -29.13 9.85 20.18
#